data_AF-R9LRF4-F1
#
_entry.id   AF-R9LRF4-F1
#
_cell.length_a   1.000
_cell.length_b   1.000
_cell.length_c   1.000
_cell.angle_alpha   90.00
_cell.angle_beta   90.00
_cell.angle_gamma   90.00
#
_symmetry.space_group_name_H-M   'P 1'
#
loop_
_entity.id
_entity.type
_entity.pdbx_description
1 polymer ?
#
loop_
_entity_poly.entity_id
_entity_poly.type
_entity_poly.pdbx_seq_one_letter_code
_entity_poly.pdbx_strand_id
1 'polypeptide(L)'
;MYDKELRRGFISQMLRNPIYAQADLELYEFFKGQGAVVVNEAADFAGTNGCYLYQGRDVQERKNKDLKNQILVLAPSEGIVPADTWLRCRKKLMANITFQGGRKPKNTWLAGKMKCGHCGRALKSLGNRAGTHYLYCTKRADNMSCGGCGTLRTAEFEQFVYEAMVHKLSELL
;
A
#
# COMPACT_ATOMS: atom_id res chain seq x y z
N MET A 1 -4.11 26.87 3.43
CA MET A 1 -4.42 25.50 3.90
C MET A 1 -4.75 25.55 5.40
N TYR A 2 -5.85 26.19 5.81
CA TYR A 2 -6.05 26.56 7.23
C TYR A 2 -7.28 25.96 7.91
N ASP A 3 -7.93 24.94 7.31
CA ASP A 3 -9.14 24.34 7.90
C ASP A 3 -9.30 22.84 7.58
N LYS A 4 -8.19 22.14 7.31
CA LYS A 4 -8.22 20.68 7.15
C LYS A 4 -7.72 20.04 8.45
N GLU A 5 -8.66 19.51 9.22
CA GLU A 5 -8.39 18.61 10.33
C GLU A 5 -7.40 17.52 9.87
N LEU A 6 -6.44 17.15 10.74
CA LEU A 6 -5.37 16.17 10.48
C LEU A 6 -5.91 14.73 10.38
N ARG A 7 -6.84 14.51 9.44
CA ARG A 7 -7.44 13.22 9.14
C ARG A 7 -6.44 12.38 8.35
N ARG A 8 -6.55 11.05 8.51
CA ARG A 8 -5.69 10.05 7.83
C ARG A 8 -5.47 10.33 6.34
N GLY A 9 -6.52 10.73 5.61
CA GLY A 9 -6.42 11.04 4.18
C GLY A 9 -5.51 12.23 3.88
N PHE A 10 -5.58 13.29 4.68
CA PHE A 10 -4.78 14.50 4.53
C PHE A 10 -3.30 14.23 4.87
N ILE A 11 -3.03 13.54 6.00
CA ILE A 11 -1.67 13.11 6.37
C ILE A 11 -1.06 12.26 5.24
N SER A 12 -1.85 11.35 4.67
CA SER A 12 -1.39 10.50 3.57
C SER A 12 -1.08 11.28 2.28
N GLN A 13 -1.74 12.41 2.02
CA GLN A 13 -1.41 13.29 0.89
C GLN A 13 -0.13 14.08 1.18
N MET A 14 0.02 14.60 2.39
CA MET A 14 1.21 15.35 2.81
C MET A 14 2.48 14.50 2.70
N LEU A 15 2.45 13.28 3.22
CA LEU A 15 3.57 12.33 3.14
C LEU A 15 3.86 11.81 1.72
N ARG A 16 2.97 12.06 0.74
CA ARG A 16 3.21 11.74 -0.66
C ARG A 16 3.83 12.88 -1.44
N ASN A 17 3.82 14.10 -0.92
CA ASN A 17 4.33 15.28 -1.59
C ASN A 17 5.85 15.40 -1.38
N PRO A 18 6.68 15.38 -2.44
CA PRO A 18 8.13 15.49 -2.29
C PRO A 18 8.62 16.92 -1.99
N ILE A 19 7.72 17.91 -1.88
CA ILE A 19 8.10 19.28 -1.50
C ILE A 19 8.83 19.36 -0.16
N TYR A 20 8.57 18.41 0.74
CA TYR A 20 9.20 18.33 2.05
C TYR A 20 10.53 17.57 2.05
N ALA A 21 10.82 16.80 1.00
CA ALA A 21 12.02 15.99 0.91
C ALA A 21 13.17 16.84 0.35
N GLN A 22 14.34 16.75 0.99
CA GLN A 22 15.58 17.27 0.42
C GLN A 22 15.92 16.49 -0.85
N ALA A 23 16.15 17.19 -1.95
CA ALA A 23 16.33 16.63 -3.27
C ALA A 23 17.80 16.23 -3.47
N ASP A 24 18.14 15.01 -3.09
CA ASP A 24 19.43 14.39 -3.33
C ASP A 24 19.39 13.37 -4.48
N LEU A 25 20.54 12.76 -4.76
CA LEU A 25 20.67 11.76 -5.82
C LEU A 25 19.77 10.54 -5.61
N GLU A 26 19.55 10.10 -4.36
CA GLU A 26 18.64 8.98 -4.09
C GLU A 26 17.19 9.31 -4.46
N LEU A 27 16.76 10.55 -4.20
CA LEU A 27 15.44 11.03 -4.60
C LEU A 27 15.31 11.08 -6.13
N TYR A 28 16.33 11.59 -6.82
CA TYR A 28 16.40 11.59 -8.29
C TYR A 28 16.23 10.19 -8.86
N GLU A 29 17.07 9.25 -8.42
CA GLU A 29 17.08 7.86 -8.88
C GLU A 29 15.75 7.16 -8.59
N PHE A 30 15.18 7.42 -7.41
CA PHE A 30 13.87 6.87 -7.05
C PHE A 30 12.79 7.31 -8.04
N PHE A 31 12.64 8.60 -8.30
CA PHE A 31 11.58 9.08 -9.21
C PHE A 31 11.84 8.64 -10.65
N LYS A 32 13.10 8.71 -11.12
CA LYS A 32 13.49 8.25 -12.46
C LYS A 32 13.20 6.76 -12.64
N GLY A 33 13.56 5.93 -11.66
CA GLY A 33 13.31 4.48 -11.66
C GLY A 33 11.82 4.11 -11.57
N GLN A 34 10.98 4.99 -11.04
CA GLN A 34 9.52 4.84 -11.04
C GLN A 34 8.84 5.39 -12.32
N GLY A 35 9.62 5.84 -13.30
CA GLY A 35 9.12 6.31 -14.60
C GLY A 35 8.63 7.77 -14.59
N ALA A 36 9.02 8.57 -13.60
CA ALA A 36 8.76 10.01 -13.63
C ALA A 36 9.68 10.71 -14.64
N VAL A 37 9.17 11.78 -15.24
CA VAL A 37 9.92 12.71 -16.08
C VAL A 37 10.58 13.71 -15.15
N VAL A 38 11.87 13.51 -14.87
CA VAL A 38 12.67 14.47 -14.10
C VAL A 38 13.22 15.52 -15.08
N VAL A 39 12.89 16.79 -14.85
CA VAL A 39 13.26 17.91 -15.74
C VAL A 39 14.69 18.39 -15.50
N ASN A 40 15.11 18.41 -14.24
CA ASN A 40 16.45 18.79 -13.83
C ASN A 40 17.44 17.64 -14.02
N GLU A 41 18.72 17.96 -14.15
CA GLU A 41 19.79 16.97 -14.26
C GLU A 41 20.14 16.40 -12.88
N ALA A 42 20.73 15.21 -12.84
CA ALA A 42 21.11 14.56 -11.59
C ALA A 42 22.05 15.44 -10.73
N ALA A 43 22.91 16.23 -11.38
CA ALA A 43 23.84 17.14 -10.71
C ALA A 43 23.14 18.29 -9.96
N ASP A 44 21.90 18.62 -10.32
CA ASP A 44 21.13 19.68 -9.65
C ASP A 44 20.55 19.20 -8.30
N PHE A 45 20.54 17.88 -8.05
CA PHE A 45 20.01 17.27 -6.82
C PHE A 45 21.06 17.28 -5.71
N ALA A 46 21.35 18.49 -5.20
CA ALA A 46 22.40 18.77 -4.21
C ALA A 46 22.00 18.51 -2.74
N GLY A 47 20.78 18.02 -2.47
CA GLY A 47 20.31 17.67 -1.13
C GLY A 47 19.77 18.84 -0.30
N THR A 48 19.43 19.98 -0.92
CA THR A 48 18.93 21.17 -0.22
C THR A 48 17.49 21.50 -0.59
N ASN A 49 17.21 21.65 -1.88
CA ASN A 49 15.89 22.03 -2.41
C ASN A 49 14.84 20.93 -2.22
N GLY A 50 13.57 21.32 -2.17
CA GLY A 50 12.44 20.40 -2.33
C GLY A 50 12.17 20.06 -3.80
N CYS A 51 11.12 19.29 -4.06
CA CYS A 51 10.63 19.06 -5.42
C CYS A 51 9.14 19.36 -5.57
N TYR A 52 8.76 19.94 -6.71
CA TYR A 52 7.39 19.92 -7.20
C TYR A 52 7.13 18.66 -8.02
N LEU A 53 5.94 18.09 -7.85
CA LEU A 53 5.48 16.92 -8.60
C LEU A 53 4.17 17.27 -9.31
N TYR A 54 4.25 17.45 -10.62
CA TYR A 54 3.12 17.78 -11.47
C TYR A 54 2.60 16.55 -12.20
N GLN A 55 1.30 16.56 -12.54
CA GLN A 55 0.71 15.54 -13.38
C GLN A 55 1.01 15.85 -14.85
N GLY A 56 1.47 14.85 -15.60
CA GLY A 56 1.50 14.93 -17.06
C GLY A 56 0.08 15.04 -17.63
N ARG A 57 -0.04 15.58 -18.85
CA ARG A 57 -1.35 15.88 -19.49
C ARG A 57 -2.19 14.62 -19.80
N ASP A 58 -1.56 13.44 -19.89
CA ASP A 58 -2.19 12.17 -20.31
C ASP A 58 -2.26 11.07 -19.22
N VAL A 59 -2.22 11.43 -17.93
CA VAL A 59 -2.17 10.43 -16.84
C VAL A 59 -3.58 10.03 -16.37
N GLN A 60 -3.96 8.75 -16.56
CA GLN A 60 -5.20 8.16 -16.03
C GLN A 60 -5.28 8.18 -14.49
N GLU A 61 -6.50 8.08 -13.97
CA GLU A 61 -7.02 8.42 -12.63
C GLU A 61 -6.32 7.88 -11.37
N ARG A 62 -5.21 7.12 -11.44
CA ARG A 62 -4.51 6.54 -10.27
C ARG A 62 -3.46 7.47 -9.64
N LYS A 63 -3.91 8.69 -9.31
CA LYS A 63 -3.15 9.85 -8.75
C LYS A 63 -2.20 9.58 -7.58
N ASN A 64 -2.40 8.50 -6.83
CA ASN A 64 -1.73 8.27 -5.54
C ASN A 64 -0.71 7.11 -5.54
N LYS A 65 -0.67 6.31 -6.60
CA LYS A 65 0.11 5.06 -6.63
C LYS A 65 1.11 4.98 -7.77
N ASP A 66 0.81 5.58 -8.92
CA ASP A 66 1.67 5.52 -10.10
C ASP A 66 2.39 6.85 -10.29
N LEU A 67 3.72 6.79 -10.39
CA LEU A 67 4.59 7.94 -10.65
C LEU A 67 4.97 8.07 -12.13
N LYS A 68 4.57 7.09 -12.96
CA LYS A 68 4.85 7.09 -14.38
C LYS A 68 4.27 8.33 -15.05
N ASN A 69 5.10 8.99 -15.87
CA ASN A 69 4.76 10.20 -16.62
C ASN A 69 4.37 11.41 -15.73
N GLN A 70 4.64 11.36 -14.42
CA GLN A 70 4.60 12.57 -13.58
C GLN A 70 5.86 13.38 -13.79
N ILE A 71 5.73 14.70 -13.75
CA ILE A 71 6.85 15.63 -14.00
C ILE A 71 7.39 16.07 -12.64
N LEU A 72 8.66 15.76 -12.38
CA LEU A 72 9.38 16.20 -11.18
C LEU A 72 10.30 17.37 -11.54
N VAL A 73 10.20 18.46 -10.78
CA VAL A 73 11.00 19.68 -10.95
C VAL A 73 11.53 20.12 -9.59
N LEU A 74 12.77 20.59 -9.51
CA LEU A 74 13.29 21.19 -8.29
C LEU A 74 12.49 22.43 -7.90
N ALA A 75 12.17 22.52 -6.61
CA ALA A 75 11.48 23.67 -6.04
C ALA A 75 12.51 24.69 -5.53
N PRO A 76 12.21 26.00 -5.60
CA PRO A 76 13.08 27.03 -5.02
C PRO A 76 13.13 26.95 -3.48
N SER A 77 12.12 26.35 -2.84
CA SER A 77 12.07 26.17 -1.38
C SER A 77 12.96 25.02 -0.93
N GLU A 78 13.55 25.14 0.27
CA GLU A 78 14.29 24.05 0.91
C GLU A 78 13.38 22.89 1.35
N GLY A 79 13.89 21.67 1.21
CA GLY A 79 13.31 20.49 1.82
C GLY A 79 13.68 20.42 3.31
N ILE A 80 12.72 20.05 4.14
CA ILE A 80 12.89 20.00 5.60
C ILE A 80 13.11 18.57 6.14
N VAL A 81 12.94 17.54 5.30
CA VAL A 81 13.12 16.13 5.65
C VAL A 81 14.23 15.53 4.79
N PRO A 82 15.24 14.86 5.38
CA PRO A 82 16.24 14.12 4.62
C PRO A 82 15.62 13.10 3.66
N ALA A 83 16.19 12.96 2.46
CA ALA A 83 15.60 12.13 1.41
C ALA A 83 15.40 10.68 1.84
N ASP A 84 16.40 10.02 2.46
CA ASP A 84 16.28 8.64 2.96
C ASP A 84 15.07 8.47 3.88
N THR A 85 14.88 9.40 4.83
CA THR A 85 13.75 9.35 5.77
C THR A 85 12.41 9.48 5.04
N TRP A 86 12.32 10.42 4.10
CA TRP A 86 11.11 10.60 3.30
C TRP A 86 10.86 9.39 2.38
N LEU A 87 11.88 8.85 1.73
CA LEU A 87 11.82 7.68 0.85
C LEU A 87 11.37 6.43 1.60
N ARG A 88 11.85 6.21 2.83
CA ARG A 88 11.36 5.11 3.69
C ARG A 88 9.86 5.27 3.98
N CYS A 89 9.41 6.48 4.29
CA CYS A 89 7.98 6.76 4.49
C CYS A 89 7.18 6.53 3.19
N ARG A 90 7.71 6.98 2.05
CA ARG A 90 7.09 6.82 0.74
C ARG A 90 6.96 5.35 0.34
N LYS A 91 8.02 4.56 0.49
CA LYS A 91 8.04 3.10 0.23
C LYS A 91 7.02 2.38 1.12
N LYS A 92 6.93 2.73 2.41
CA LYS A 92 5.88 2.22 3.32
C LYS A 92 4.48 2.54 2.82
N LEU A 93 4.24 3.77 2.35
CA LEU A 93 2.93 4.17 1.79
C LEU A 93 2.58 3.46 0.49
N MET A 94 3.56 3.18 -0.36
CA MET A 94 3.37 2.42 -1.61
C MET A 94 3.08 0.94 -1.35
N ALA A 95 3.76 0.35 -0.38
CA ALA A 95 3.52 -1.03 0.07
C ALA A 95 2.26 -1.18 0.93
N ASN A 96 1.66 -0.08 1.41
CA ASN A 96 0.53 -0.12 2.31
C ASN A 96 -0.71 -0.72 1.61
N ILE A 97 -1.03 -1.95 1.98
CA ILE A 97 -2.27 -2.61 1.61
C ILE A 97 -3.38 -2.22 2.58
N THR A 98 -4.50 -1.74 2.06
CA THR A 98 -5.66 -1.39 2.88
C THR A 98 -6.26 -2.65 3.50
N PHE A 99 -6.08 -2.81 4.81
CA PHE A 99 -6.87 -3.74 5.61
C PHE A 99 -8.20 -3.09 5.99
N GLN A 100 -9.29 -3.88 6.05
CA GLN A 100 -10.54 -3.38 6.63
C GLN A 100 -10.33 -3.22 8.14
N GLY A 101 -10.42 -1.99 8.65
CA GLY A 101 -10.31 -1.74 10.09
C GLY A 101 -11.55 -2.19 10.85
N GLY A 102 -11.35 -2.62 12.10
CA GLY A 102 -12.35 -2.54 13.18
C GLY A 102 -13.59 -3.44 13.10
N ARG A 103 -13.70 -4.38 12.16
CA ARG A 103 -14.77 -5.37 12.22
C ARG A 103 -14.42 -6.44 13.25
N LYS A 104 -15.30 -6.65 14.23
CA LYS A 104 -15.20 -7.79 15.15
C LYS A 104 -15.09 -9.07 14.30
N PRO A 105 -14.01 -9.86 14.43
CA PRO A 105 -13.89 -11.11 13.70
C PRO A 105 -15.07 -12.01 14.06
N LYS A 106 -15.80 -12.49 13.05
CA LYS A 106 -16.84 -13.50 13.20
C LYS A 106 -16.32 -14.80 12.58
N ASN A 107 -16.40 -15.89 13.34
CA ASN A 107 -16.03 -17.26 12.92
C ASN A 107 -14.56 -17.51 12.58
N THR A 108 -13.70 -16.47 12.53
CA THR A 108 -12.25 -16.61 12.25
C THR A 108 -11.49 -15.34 12.63
N TRP A 109 -10.30 -15.48 13.23
CA TRP A 109 -9.42 -14.34 13.56
C TRP A 109 -8.69 -13.78 12.32
N LEU A 110 -8.77 -14.48 11.19
CA LEU A 110 -8.27 -14.06 9.88
C LEU A 110 -9.29 -13.24 9.08
N ALA A 111 -10.47 -12.96 9.63
CA ALA A 111 -11.50 -12.16 8.98
C ALA A 111 -10.94 -10.84 8.43
N GLY A 112 -11.16 -10.58 7.13
CA GLY A 112 -10.68 -9.39 6.44
C GLY A 112 -9.22 -9.41 6.00
N LYS A 113 -8.40 -10.34 6.52
CA LYS A 113 -6.97 -10.50 6.19
C LYS A 113 -6.76 -11.45 5.00
N MET A 114 -7.51 -12.54 4.95
CA MET A 114 -7.44 -13.54 3.87
C MET A 114 -8.14 -13.12 2.58
N LYS A 115 -7.48 -13.32 1.42
CA LYS A 115 -7.98 -13.01 0.07
C LYS A 115 -8.00 -14.26 -0.80
N CYS A 116 -8.93 -14.32 -1.74
CA CYS A 116 -8.99 -15.38 -2.76
C CYS A 116 -7.87 -15.18 -3.77
N GLY A 117 -7.04 -16.21 -3.99
CA GLY A 117 -5.95 -16.18 -4.98
C GLY A 117 -6.41 -15.94 -6.42
N HIS A 118 -7.66 -16.32 -6.77
CA HIS A 118 -8.18 -16.15 -8.13
C HIS A 118 -8.72 -14.75 -8.42
N CYS A 119 -9.40 -14.09 -7.47
CA CYS A 119 -10.11 -12.84 -7.73
C CYS A 119 -9.77 -11.69 -6.77
N GLY A 120 -8.89 -11.90 -5.79
CA GLY A 120 -8.46 -10.89 -4.83
C GLY A 120 -9.53 -10.42 -3.83
N ARG A 121 -10.79 -10.87 -3.94
CA ARG A 121 -11.84 -10.59 -2.93
C ARG A 121 -11.58 -11.33 -1.62
N ALA A 122 -12.14 -10.82 -0.53
CA ALA A 122 -11.98 -11.44 0.79
C ALA A 122 -12.56 -12.86 0.84
N LEU A 123 -11.93 -13.73 1.62
CA LEU A 123 -12.55 -15.00 2.03
C LEU A 123 -13.42 -14.76 3.29
N LYS A 124 -14.47 -15.56 3.47
CA LYS A 124 -15.37 -15.58 4.63
C LYS A 124 -15.41 -17.00 5.22
N SER A 125 -15.47 -17.13 6.54
CA SER A 125 -15.69 -18.43 7.21
C SER A 125 -17.19 -18.69 7.34
N LEU A 126 -17.68 -19.75 6.69
CA LEU A 126 -19.09 -20.17 6.72
C LEU A 126 -19.18 -21.60 7.28
N GLY A 127 -20.10 -21.80 8.24
CA GLY A 127 -20.37 -23.09 8.85
C GLY A 127 -21.33 -23.92 8.01
N ASN A 128 -21.11 -25.23 7.96
CA ASN A 128 -22.10 -26.20 7.47
C ASN A 128 -23.04 -26.64 8.61
N ARG A 129 -24.08 -27.43 8.27
CA ARG A 129 -25.04 -27.97 9.26
C ARG A 129 -24.39 -28.86 10.33
N ALA A 130 -23.23 -29.45 10.04
CA ALA A 130 -22.47 -30.28 10.97
C ALA A 130 -21.53 -29.46 11.88
N GLY A 131 -21.57 -28.13 11.82
CA GLY A 131 -20.72 -27.24 12.63
C GLY A 131 -19.29 -27.06 12.10
N THR A 132 -18.93 -27.68 10.97
CA THR A 132 -17.61 -27.47 10.34
C THR A 132 -17.61 -26.17 9.55
N HIS A 133 -16.62 -25.33 9.79
CA HIS A 133 -16.43 -24.07 9.07
C HIS A 133 -15.44 -24.22 7.91
N TYR A 134 -15.78 -23.60 6.78
CA TYR A 134 -14.93 -23.54 5.59
C TYR A 134 -14.73 -22.10 5.12
N LEU A 135 -13.61 -21.87 4.44
CA LEU A 135 -13.32 -20.60 3.79
C LEU A 135 -14.00 -20.54 2.42
N TYR A 136 -14.80 -19.49 2.20
CA TYR A 136 -15.49 -19.23 0.95
C TYR A 136 -15.05 -17.91 0.34
N CYS A 137 -14.80 -17.92 -0.97
CA CYS A 137 -14.61 -16.70 -1.73
C CYS A 137 -15.90 -15.89 -1.78
N THR A 138 -15.84 -14.62 -1.37
CA THR A 138 -17.00 -13.71 -1.38
C THR A 138 -17.63 -13.61 -2.77
N LYS A 139 -16.83 -13.42 -3.83
CA LYS A 139 -17.35 -13.28 -5.19
C LYS A 139 -18.06 -14.56 -5.67
N ARG A 140 -17.53 -15.74 -5.30
CA ARG A 140 -18.16 -17.03 -5.62
C ARG A 140 -19.48 -17.19 -4.86
N ALA A 141 -19.49 -16.86 -3.57
CA ALA A 141 -20.68 -16.96 -2.74
C ALA A 141 -21.78 -15.99 -3.18
N ASP A 142 -21.40 -14.77 -3.60
CA ASP A 142 -22.35 -13.73 -3.96
C ASP A 142 -22.95 -13.94 -5.36
N ASN A 143 -22.16 -14.37 -6.36
CA ASN A 143 -22.63 -14.49 -7.75
C ASN A 143 -21.95 -15.56 -8.62
N MET A 144 -21.22 -16.50 -8.02
CA MET A 144 -20.53 -17.60 -8.70
C MET A 144 -19.50 -17.21 -9.79
N SER A 145 -19.15 -15.93 -9.94
CA SER A 145 -18.22 -15.44 -10.98
C SER A 145 -16.72 -15.69 -10.67
N CYS A 146 -16.42 -16.64 -9.79
CA CYS A 146 -15.07 -17.05 -9.40
C CYS A 146 -15.08 -18.54 -9.02
N GLY A 147 -14.06 -19.30 -9.44
CA GLY A 147 -13.88 -20.70 -9.06
C GLY A 147 -13.73 -20.92 -7.55
N GLY A 148 -13.39 -19.86 -6.80
CA GLY A 148 -13.24 -19.90 -5.35
C GLY A 148 -11.91 -20.50 -4.91
N CYS A 149 -11.69 -20.64 -3.61
CA CYS A 149 -10.43 -21.12 -3.03
C CYS A 149 -10.39 -22.64 -2.81
N GLY A 150 -11.24 -23.40 -3.48
CA GLY A 150 -11.40 -24.84 -3.20
C GLY A 150 -12.01 -25.14 -1.83
N THR A 151 -11.70 -26.31 -1.30
CA THR A 151 -12.21 -26.81 0.00
C THR A 151 -11.16 -26.57 1.07
N LEU A 152 -11.23 -25.44 1.76
CA LEU A 152 -10.34 -25.10 2.87
C LEU A 152 -11.14 -25.05 4.17
N ARG A 153 -10.79 -25.89 5.15
CA ARG A 153 -11.38 -25.83 6.50
C ARG A 153 -10.78 -24.65 7.25
N THR A 154 -11.64 -23.87 7.92
CA THR A 154 -11.21 -22.65 8.60
C THR A 154 -10.16 -22.95 9.66
N ALA A 155 -10.36 -23.97 10.50
CA ALA A 155 -9.44 -24.29 11.60
C ALA A 155 -8.05 -24.73 11.10
N GLU A 156 -7.99 -25.59 10.08
CA GLU A 156 -6.73 -26.05 9.49
C GLU A 156 -5.96 -24.90 8.86
N PHE A 157 -6.65 -24.00 8.17
CA PHE A 157 -6.02 -22.81 7.60
C PHE A 157 -5.54 -21.83 8.68
N GLU A 158 -6.30 -21.65 9.75
CA GLU A 158 -5.87 -20.85 10.89
C GLU A 158 -4.61 -21.42 11.54
N GLN A 159 -4.56 -22.74 11.76
CA GLN A 159 -3.39 -23.42 12.30
C GLN A 159 -2.17 -23.24 11.39
N PHE A 160 -2.33 -23.42 10.08
CA PHE A 160 -1.27 -23.19 9.10
C PHE A 160 -0.72 -21.75 9.16
N VAL A 161 -1.59 -20.75 9.24
CA VAL A 161 -1.14 -19.34 9.34
C VAL A 161 -0.44 -19.09 10.69
N TYR A 162 -0.93 -19.67 11.77
CA TYR A 162 -0.31 -19.55 13.09
C TYR A 162 1.11 -20.13 13.09
N GLU A 163 1.32 -21.32 12.54
CA GLU A 163 2.63 -21.96 12.43
C GLU A 163 3.61 -21.11 11.61
N ALA A 164 3.15 -20.56 10.48
CA ALA A 164 3.95 -19.65 9.66
C ALA A 164 4.32 -18.37 10.43
N MET A 165 3.42 -17.84 11.28
CA MET A 165 3.71 -16.70 12.14
C MET A 165 4.77 -17.02 13.19
N VAL A 166 4.68 -18.20 13.84
CA VAL A 166 5.66 -18.65 14.83
C VAL A 166 7.04 -18.82 14.19
N HIS A 167 7.13 -19.48 13.03
CA HIS A 167 8.37 -19.61 12.27
C HIS A 167 8.98 -18.24 11.93
N LYS A 168 8.15 -17.30 11.47
CA LYS A 168 8.66 -15.96 11.12
C LYS A 168 9.15 -15.18 12.34
N LEU A 169 8.50 -15.37 13.49
CA LEU A 169 8.93 -14.76 14.75
C LEU A 169 10.26 -15.34 15.24
N SER A 170 10.50 -16.64 15.05
CA SER A 170 11.79 -17.25 15.42
C SER A 170 12.97 -16.79 14.56
N GLU A 171 12.75 -16.26 13.35
CA GLU A 171 13.82 -15.64 12.55
C GLU A 171 14.21 -14.24 13.05
N LEU A 172 13.39 -13.63 13.90
CA LEU A 172 13.54 -12.25 14.38
C LEU A 172 14.02 -12.19 15.85
N LEU A 173 14.09 -13.34 16.52
CA LEU A 173 14.59 -13.52 17.89
C LEU A 173 15.98 -14.15 17.85
#